data_AF-A0A0F9NXZ1-F1
#
_entry.id   AF-A0A0F9NXZ1-F1
#
_cell.length_a   1.000
_cell.length_b   1.000
_cell.length_c   1.000
_cell.angle_alpha   90.00
_cell.angle_beta   90.00
_cell.angle_gamma   90.00
#
_symmetry.space_group_name_H-M   'P 1'
#
loop_
_entity.id
_entity.type
_entity.pdbx_description
1 polymer ?
#
loop_
_entity_poly.entity_id
_entity_poly.type
_entity_poly.pdbx_seq_one_letter_code
_entity_poly.pdbx_strand_id
1 'polypeptide(L)'
;MITANLQYGPLEAYKLNVILPMMAKRRLVPQGVADVAPLKARVNHGRWLVDCECAGAELAFEEGLFICLSCFNLEHGHKYRPVIFPKHRKAIELALMSRPVVNRNWEPGESLAFLKADNERHGGGC
;
A
#
# COMPACT_ATOMS: atom_id res chain seq x y z
N MET A 1 -0.49 5.01 -11.19
CA MET A 1 -0.26 3.67 -10.60
C MET A 1 -1.56 3.11 -10.06
N ILE A 2 -1.63 1.83 -9.70
CA ILE A 2 -2.85 1.21 -9.17
C ILE A 2 -2.84 1.32 -7.64
N THR A 3 -3.85 1.99 -7.06
CA THR A 3 -4.17 1.95 -5.63
C THR A 3 -5.38 1.06 -5.38
N ALA A 4 -5.65 0.74 -4.11
CA ALA A 4 -6.86 0.02 -3.75
C ALA A 4 -8.13 0.79 -4.17
N ASN A 5 -8.10 2.12 -4.07
CA ASN A 5 -9.22 2.99 -4.46
C ASN A 5 -9.59 2.84 -5.94
N LEU A 6 -8.59 2.72 -6.82
CA LEU A 6 -8.83 2.52 -8.25
C LEU A 6 -9.39 1.13 -8.56
N GLN A 7 -9.04 0.12 -7.76
CA GLN A 7 -9.45 -1.27 -8.02
C GLN A 7 -10.76 -1.65 -7.35
N TYR A 8 -11.01 -1.14 -6.14
CA TYR A 8 -12.11 -1.57 -5.26
C TYR A 8 -13.03 -0.44 -4.83
N GLY A 9 -12.72 0.82 -5.17
CA GLY A 9 -13.44 1.99 -4.68
C GLY A 9 -12.94 2.46 -3.30
N PRO A 10 -13.63 3.43 -2.68
CA PRO A 10 -13.18 4.04 -1.43
C PRO A 10 -13.13 3.02 -0.29
N LEU A 11 -12.25 3.27 0.68
CA LEU A 11 -12.01 2.37 1.81
C LEU A 11 -13.31 2.05 2.56
N GLU A 12 -14.21 3.02 2.75
CA GLU A 12 -15.48 2.77 3.45
C GLU A 12 -16.36 1.74 2.73
N ALA A 13 -16.44 1.80 1.40
CA ALA A 13 -17.17 0.80 0.64
C ALA A 13 -16.50 -0.58 0.76
N TYR A 14 -15.17 -0.62 0.74
CA TYR A 14 -14.41 -1.86 0.90
C TYR A 14 -14.57 -2.46 2.31
N LYS A 15 -14.62 -1.62 3.34
CA LYS A 15 -14.87 -2.04 4.73
C LYS A 15 -16.20 -2.77 4.85
N LEU A 16 -17.27 -2.16 4.34
CA LEU A 16 -18.62 -2.71 4.43
C LEU A 16 -18.78 -4.01 3.66
N ASN A 17 -18.20 -4.08 2.45
CA ASN A 17 -18.44 -5.20 1.53
C ASN A 17 -17.45 -6.36 1.68
N VAL A 18 -16.25 -6.11 2.23
CA VAL A 18 -15.18 -7.12 2.29
C VAL A 18 -14.67 -7.31 3.71
N ILE A 19 -14.12 -6.28 4.34
CA ILE A 19 -13.41 -6.42 5.63
C ILE A 19 -14.36 -6.90 6.72
N LEU A 20 -15.49 -6.21 6.93
CA LEU A 20 -16.43 -6.53 8.02
C LEU A 20 -17.03 -7.93 7.85
N PRO A 21 -17.53 -8.36 6.66
CA PRO A 21 -17.99 -9.73 6.47
C PRO A 21 -16.91 -10.79 6.74
N MET A 22 -15.67 -10.54 6.31
CA MET A 22 -14.56 -11.49 6.54
C MET A 22 -14.17 -11.59 8.02
N MET A 23 -14.10 -10.47 8.73
CA MET A 23 -13.83 -10.45 10.17
C MET A 23 -14.97 -11.11 10.96
N ALA A 24 -16.22 -10.84 10.60
CA ALA A 24 -17.40 -11.42 11.27
C ALA A 24 -17.41 -12.95 11.18
N LYS A 25 -17.01 -13.54 10.03
CA LYS A 25 -16.83 -15.00 9.89
C LYS A 25 -15.84 -15.59 10.90
N ARG A 26 -14.89 -14.78 11.39
CA ARG A 26 -13.91 -15.15 12.42
C ARG A 26 -14.28 -14.63 13.82
N ARG A 27 -15.50 -14.09 14.00
CA ARG A 27 -15.98 -13.46 15.25
C ARG A 27 -15.07 -12.32 15.72
N LEU A 28 -14.49 -11.58 14.78
CA LEU A 28 -13.66 -10.41 15.03
C LEU A 28 -14.42 -9.13 14.72
N VAL A 29 -14.06 -8.05 15.42
CA VAL A 29 -14.59 -6.70 15.19
C VAL A 29 -13.40 -5.73 15.20
N PRO A 30 -13.28 -4.82 14.22
CA PRO A 30 -12.19 -3.85 14.21
C PRO A 30 -12.31 -2.88 15.39
N GLN A 31 -11.20 -2.67 16.11
CA GLN A 31 -11.16 -1.94 17.38
C GLN A 31 -10.71 -0.47 17.23
N GLY A 32 -11.01 0.16 16.09
CA GLY A 32 -10.53 1.51 15.74
C GLY A 32 -9.15 1.51 15.09
N VAL A 33 -8.38 2.58 15.29
CA VAL A 33 -7.03 2.78 14.72
C VAL A 33 -5.98 2.60 15.80
N ALA A 34 -4.88 1.92 15.49
CA ALA A 34 -3.75 1.74 16.40
C ALA A 34 -2.93 3.04 16.52
N ASP A 35 -2.56 3.40 17.75
CA ASP A 35 -1.67 4.51 18.05
C ASP A 35 -0.20 4.05 17.98
N VAL A 36 0.28 3.82 16.76
CA VAL A 36 1.61 3.30 16.46
C VAL A 36 2.19 3.98 15.23
N ALA A 37 3.49 3.81 15.01
CA ALA A 37 4.15 4.34 13.82
C ALA A 37 3.45 3.86 12.54
N PRO A 38 3.24 4.76 11.56
CA PRO A 38 2.53 4.42 10.34
C PRO A 38 3.35 3.51 9.44
N LEU A 39 2.66 2.59 8.78
CA LEU A 39 3.22 1.79 7.70
C LEU A 39 3.49 2.69 6.49
N LYS A 40 4.56 2.38 5.76
CA LYS A 40 4.92 3.13 4.55
C LYS A 40 4.44 2.36 3.33
N ALA A 41 3.68 3.02 2.46
CA ALA A 41 3.30 2.43 1.19
C ALA A 41 4.51 2.33 0.26
N ARG A 42 4.62 1.24 -0.51
CA ARG A 42 5.66 1.00 -1.51
C ARG A 42 5.04 0.70 -2.87
N VAL A 43 5.82 0.74 -3.95
CA VAL A 43 5.34 0.34 -5.28
C VAL A 43 5.92 -1.01 -5.66
N ASN A 44 5.07 -1.95 -6.05
CA ASN A 44 5.50 -3.21 -6.65
C ASN A 44 4.71 -3.52 -7.92
N HIS A 45 5.43 -3.69 -9.02
CA HIS A 45 4.89 -3.91 -10.37
C HIS A 45 3.78 -2.90 -10.72
N GLY A 46 3.97 -1.64 -10.34
CA GLY A 46 3.04 -0.55 -10.62
C GLY A 46 1.81 -0.47 -9.70
N ARG A 47 1.78 -1.26 -8.63
CA ARG A 47 0.75 -1.22 -7.59
C ARG A 47 1.30 -0.61 -6.31
N TRP A 48 0.55 0.29 -5.68
CA TRP A 48 0.85 0.74 -4.34
C TRP A 48 0.42 -0.34 -3.35
N LEU A 49 1.38 -0.85 -2.57
CA LEU A 49 1.18 -1.88 -1.56
C LEU A 49 1.56 -1.39 -0.17
N VAL A 50 1.01 -2.04 0.84
CA VAL A 50 1.41 -1.92 2.25
C VAL A 50 1.67 -3.32 2.78
N ASP A 51 2.83 -3.51 3.39
CA ASP A 51 3.21 -4.77 4.02
C ASP A 51 2.72 -4.84 5.47
N CYS A 52 2.28 -6.03 5.87
CA CYS A 52 1.96 -6.36 7.24
C CYS A 52 3.12 -7.12 7.89
N GLU A 53 3.23 -7.01 9.21
CA GLU A 53 4.18 -7.76 10.03
C GLU A 53 4.03 -9.29 9.89
N CYS A 54 2.85 -9.78 9.47
CA CYS A 54 2.64 -11.20 9.17
C CYS A 54 3.18 -11.65 7.81
N ALA A 55 4.01 -10.83 7.13
CA ALA A 55 4.51 -11.00 5.77
C ALA A 55 3.44 -10.99 4.65
N GLY A 56 2.20 -10.62 4.98
CA GLY A 56 1.17 -10.34 3.97
C GLY A 56 1.33 -8.94 3.38
N ALA A 57 0.73 -8.69 2.22
CA ALA A 57 0.69 -7.36 1.60
C ALA A 57 -0.66 -7.13 0.93
N GLU A 58 -1.19 -5.91 1.03
CA GLU A 58 -2.45 -5.51 0.40
C GLU A 58 -2.25 -4.23 -0.40
N LEU A 59 -3.18 -3.93 -1.31
CA LEU A 59 -3.21 -2.64 -2.00
C LEU A 59 -3.40 -1.50 -1.00
N ALA A 60 -2.65 -0.42 -1.20
CA ALA A 60 -2.72 0.76 -0.35
C ALA A 60 -4.00 1.57 -0.65
N PHE A 61 -4.76 1.87 0.40
CA PHE A 61 -5.86 2.82 0.36
C PHE A 61 -5.36 4.26 0.59
N GLU A 62 -5.87 5.20 -0.21
CA GLU A 62 -5.47 6.61 -0.17
C GLU A 62 -5.92 7.33 1.10
N GLU A 63 -6.93 6.80 1.79
CA GLU A 63 -7.43 7.25 3.09
C GLU A 63 -6.43 7.02 4.24
N GLY A 64 -5.31 6.34 3.98
CA GLY A 64 -4.22 6.22 4.95
C GLY A 64 -4.51 5.22 6.07
N LEU A 65 -5.34 4.21 5.82
CA LEU A 65 -5.62 3.14 6.76
C LEU A 65 -5.41 1.77 6.11
N PHE A 66 -4.94 0.82 6.90
CA PHE A 66 -4.63 -0.54 6.47
C PHE A 66 -5.19 -1.59 7.43
N ILE A 67 -5.70 -2.67 6.85
CA ILE A 67 -5.94 -3.91 7.56
C ILE A 67 -5.58 -5.10 6.67
N CYS A 68 -4.77 -6.01 7.19
CA CYS A 68 -4.39 -7.22 6.46
C CYS A 68 -5.56 -8.21 6.41
N LEU A 69 -5.88 -8.78 5.24
CA LEU A 69 -6.97 -9.77 5.14
C LEU A 69 -6.55 -11.18 5.57
N SER A 70 -5.26 -11.40 5.80
CA SER A 70 -4.73 -12.68 6.27
C SER A 70 -4.83 -12.79 7.80
N CYS A 71 -4.25 -11.83 8.53
CA CYS A 71 -4.18 -11.84 9.99
C CYS A 71 -5.08 -10.81 10.69
N PHE A 72 -5.70 -9.89 9.95
CA PHE A 72 -6.46 -8.76 10.49
C PHE A 72 -5.67 -7.95 11.51
N ASN A 73 -4.38 -7.67 11.25
CA ASN A 73 -3.48 -6.94 12.15
C ASN A 73 -3.48 -7.49 13.59
N LEU A 74 -3.38 -8.81 13.74
CA LEU A 74 -3.45 -9.50 15.04
C LEU A 74 -2.50 -8.90 16.08
N GLU A 75 -1.26 -8.57 15.70
CA GLU A 75 -0.26 -7.96 16.58
C GLU A 75 -0.71 -6.62 17.18
N HIS A 76 -1.63 -5.92 16.51
CA HIS A 76 -2.18 -4.62 16.92
C HIS A 76 -3.61 -4.74 17.43
N GLY A 77 -4.02 -5.94 17.88
CA GLY A 77 -5.34 -6.18 18.48
C GLY A 77 -6.49 -5.93 17.51
N HIS A 78 -6.31 -6.28 16.24
CA HIS A 78 -7.31 -6.07 15.18
C HIS A 78 -7.71 -4.62 14.92
N LYS A 79 -6.83 -3.68 15.24
CA LYS A 79 -6.98 -2.26 14.89
C LYS A 79 -6.45 -2.00 13.48
N TYR A 80 -7.05 -1.02 12.81
CA TYR A 80 -6.50 -0.46 11.58
C TYR A 80 -5.13 0.16 11.86
N ARG A 81 -4.21 0.04 10.90
CA ARG A 81 -2.89 0.68 10.97
C ARG A 81 -2.88 1.95 10.15
N PRO A 82 -2.30 3.05 10.66
CA PRO A 82 -2.11 4.24 9.85
C PRO A 82 -1.09 3.96 8.74
N VAL A 83 -1.31 4.54 7.57
CA VAL A 83 -0.46 4.42 6.39
C VAL A 83 -0.08 5.79 5.89
N ILE A 84 1.18 5.94 5.50
CA ILE A 84 1.66 7.14 4.82
C ILE A 84 2.16 6.80 3.42
N PHE A 85 1.76 7.64 2.46
CA PHE A 85 2.38 7.70 1.14
C PHE A 85 3.60 8.64 1.17
N PRO A 86 4.59 8.44 0.28
CA PRO A 86 5.70 9.38 0.16
C PRO A 86 5.22 10.76 -0.29
N LYS A 87 5.86 11.83 0.22
CA LYS A 87 5.53 13.22 -0.11
C LYS A 87 5.51 13.51 -1.63
N HIS A 88 6.42 12.87 -2.38
CA HIS A 88 6.53 13.06 -3.82
C HIS A 88 5.85 11.94 -4.64
N ARG A 89 4.76 11.37 -4.12
CA ARG A 89 4.00 10.28 -4.75
C ARG A 89 3.83 10.45 -6.27
N LYS A 90 3.26 11.57 -6.72
CA LYS A 90 3.03 11.83 -8.16
C LYS A 90 4.31 11.80 -9.00
N ALA A 91 5.41 12.29 -8.46
CA ALA A 91 6.70 12.31 -9.16
C ALA A 91 7.32 10.90 -9.25
N ILE A 92 7.17 10.10 -8.19
CA ILE A 92 7.56 8.67 -8.20
C ILE A 92 6.74 7.92 -9.25
N GLU A 93 5.41 8.10 -9.25
CA GLU A 93 4.54 7.44 -10.22
C GLU A 93 4.92 7.79 -11.67
N LEU A 94 5.16 9.07 -11.97
CA LEU A 94 5.56 9.53 -13.30
C LEU A 94 6.91 8.92 -13.72
N ALA A 95 7.90 8.90 -12.82
CA ALA A 95 9.21 8.35 -13.11
C ALA A 95 9.19 6.83 -13.28
N LEU A 96 8.27 6.12 -12.63
CA LEU A 96 8.09 4.69 -12.83
C LEU A 96 7.27 4.37 -14.09
N MET A 97 6.38 5.25 -14.55
CA MET A 97 5.56 5.00 -15.74
C MET A 97 6.39 4.80 -17.01
N SER A 98 7.61 5.35 -17.08
CA SER A 98 8.53 5.12 -18.19
C SER A 98 9.14 3.72 -18.21
N ARG A 99 9.00 2.92 -17.14
CA ARG A 99 9.52 1.55 -17.05
C ARG A 99 8.46 0.53 -17.54
N PRO A 100 8.86 -0.66 -18.03
CA PRO A 100 7.98 -1.81 -18.16
C PRO A 100 7.32 -2.14 -16.82
N VAL A 101 6.06 -2.60 -16.83
CA VAL A 101 5.27 -2.84 -15.61
C VAL A 101 6.00 -3.70 -14.58
N VAL A 102 6.71 -4.74 -15.03
CA VAL A 102 7.48 -5.65 -14.18
C VAL A 102 8.60 -4.95 -13.39
N ASN A 103 9.11 -3.83 -13.91
CA ASN A 103 10.21 -3.07 -13.28
C ASN A 103 9.70 -1.81 -12.55
N ARG A 104 8.37 -1.63 -12.43
CA ARG A 104 7.76 -0.50 -11.72
C ARG A 104 7.77 -0.75 -10.21
N ASN A 105 8.96 -0.75 -9.63
CA ASN A 105 9.16 -0.95 -8.19
C ASN A 105 9.73 0.31 -7.56
N TRP A 106 9.30 0.62 -6.34
CA TRP A 106 9.88 1.68 -5.51
C TRP A 106 9.72 1.32 -4.04
N GLU A 107 10.80 1.50 -3.28
CA GLU A 107 10.83 1.17 -1.86
C GLU A 107 10.94 2.42 -0.96
N PRO A 108 10.33 2.42 0.24
CA PRO A 108 10.38 3.56 1.14
C PRO A 108 11.81 3.83 1.63
N GLY A 109 12.38 4.95 1.17
CA GLY A 109 13.76 5.33 1.46
C GLY A 109 14.58 5.58 0.19
N GLU A 110 14.12 5.07 -0.95
CA GLU A 110 14.72 5.38 -2.25
C GLU A 110 14.49 6.86 -2.60
N SER A 111 15.59 7.58 -2.85
CA SER A 111 15.49 8.99 -3.23
C SER A 111 14.97 9.13 -4.67
N LEU A 112 14.12 10.13 -4.89
CA LEU A 112 13.61 10.44 -6.22
C LEU A 112 14.74 10.81 -7.20
N ALA A 113 15.80 11.45 -6.70
CA ALA A 113 16.97 11.81 -7.51
C ALA A 113 17.70 10.55 -8.00
N PHE A 114 17.88 9.56 -7.13
CA PHE A 114 18.45 8.27 -7.50
C PHE A 114 17.57 7.55 -8.52
N LEU A 115 16.26 7.49 -8.31
CA LEU A 115 15.33 6.82 -9.23
C LEU A 115 15.31 7.44 -10.64
N LYS A 116 15.43 8.78 -10.73
CA LYS A 116 15.57 9.48 -12.01
C LYS A 116 16.92 9.20 -12.68
N ALA A 117 18.02 9.28 -11.93
CA ALA A 117 19.35 9.00 -12.46
C ALA A 117 19.50 7.54 -12.93
N ASP A 118 18.88 6.60 -12.22
CA ASP A 118 18.79 5.20 -12.58
C ASP A 118 18.02 4.99 -13.90
N ASN A 119 16.87 5.64 -14.05
CA ASN A 119 16.10 5.64 -15.30
C ASN A 119 16.91 6.15 -16.50
N GLU A 120 17.68 7.23 -16.30
CA GLU A 120 18.51 7.84 -17.33
C GLU A 120 19.69 6.93 -17.72
N ARG A 121 20.30 6.24 -16.75
CA ARG A 121 21.43 5.31 -16.98
C ARG A 121 21.01 4.01 -17.66
N HIS A 122 19.82 3.51 -17.34
CA HIS A 122 19.35 2.21 -17.83
C HIS A 122 18.27 2.32 -18.91
N GLY A 123 18.06 3.51 -19.47
CA GLY A 123 17.27 3.70 -20.69
C GLY A 123 15.87 3.09 -20.61
N GLY A 124 15.15 3.29 -19.51
CA GLY A 124 13.70 3.00 -19.43
C GLY A 124 13.23 1.59 -19.78
N GLY A 125 14.08 0.55 -19.80
CA GLY A 125 13.61 -0.81 -20.08
C GLY A 125 14.69 -1.88 -20.08
N CYS A 126 14.48 -2.90 -19.26
CA CYS A 126 14.95 -4.26 -19.48
C CYS A 126 13.71 -5.16 -19.53
#